data_AF-A0A8C3T499-F1
#
_entry.id   AF-A0A8C3T499-F1
#
_cell.length_a   1.000
_cell.length_b   1.000
_cell.length_c   1.000
_cell.angle_alpha   90.00
_cell.angle_beta   90.00
_cell.angle_gamma   90.00
#
_symmetry.space_group_name_H-M   'P 1'
#
loop_
_entity.id
_entity.type
_entity.pdbx_description
1 polymer ?
#
loop_
_entity_poly.entity_id
_entity_poly.type
_entity_poly.pdbx_seq_one_letter_code
_entity_poly.pdbx_strand_id
1 'polypeptide(L)'
;IASTDLAQTFLILLSICSLQLQDKLSEKDKELKTIKLDLELQERATEAKIAEKTAALVEEVYTAQRERDEAVMARLRLANEERDEALLRAKHLEQSLKELENINPEENDMTLQELLNRINNADTGIAIQKNGAIIVDRIHRTKERRKKITAEEMNAVIEERDAALSQCKRLEQELHHLKEQNQTSANNTRHLTAENNQERALKAKLLGMQQEKETAIQQNKKLEEEIQTLRVYYSLHNSLSQEVSLKDQFNCTLSTYEDALKSSEDIVTITHRQNEQLATQLQQALTERTDMELKLQQALEASHESNEKVQTLERLVDVLRKKVGAGTIRTVI
;
A
#
# COMPACT_ATOMS: atom_id res chain seq x y z
N ILE A 1 -124.57 43.44 -10.26
CA ILE A 1 -123.45 44.38 -10.00
C ILE A 1 -122.34 43.69 -9.20
N ALA A 2 -122.61 43.07 -8.03
CA ALA A 2 -121.56 42.35 -7.27
C ALA A 2 -120.96 41.10 -7.97
N SER A 3 -121.76 40.34 -8.74
CA SER A 3 -121.28 39.13 -9.43
C SER A 3 -120.41 39.41 -10.66
N THR A 4 -120.56 40.59 -11.28
CA THR A 4 -119.80 41.00 -12.47
C THR A 4 -118.43 41.56 -12.09
N ASP A 5 -118.32 42.27 -10.95
CA ASP A 5 -117.04 42.76 -10.41
C ASP A 5 -116.13 41.62 -9.93
N LEU A 6 -116.71 40.58 -9.31
CA LEU A 6 -115.96 39.40 -8.86
C LEU A 6 -115.39 38.60 -10.04
N ALA A 7 -116.17 38.47 -11.13
CA ALA A 7 -115.69 37.80 -12.34
C ALA A 7 -114.55 38.58 -13.02
N GLN A 8 -114.63 39.90 -13.05
CA GLN A 8 -113.62 40.76 -13.68
C GLN A 8 -112.31 40.80 -12.86
N THR A 9 -112.41 40.86 -11.54
CA THR A 9 -111.22 40.72 -10.66
C THR A 9 -110.58 39.34 -10.78
N PHE A 10 -111.36 38.26 -10.89
CA PHE A 10 -110.83 36.91 -11.10
C PHE A 10 -110.10 36.78 -12.46
N LEU A 11 -110.64 37.40 -13.52
CA LEU A 11 -110.02 37.44 -14.86
C LEU A 11 -108.69 38.20 -14.87
N ILE A 12 -108.62 39.34 -14.18
CA ILE A 12 -107.39 40.11 -14.02
C ILE A 12 -106.36 39.31 -13.23
N LEU A 13 -106.76 38.66 -12.14
CA LEU A 13 -105.85 37.84 -11.34
C LEU A 13 -105.31 36.65 -12.14
N LEU A 14 -106.18 35.98 -12.92
CA LEU A 14 -105.80 34.90 -13.83
C LEU A 14 -104.79 35.38 -14.88
N SER A 15 -105.00 36.55 -15.47
CA SER A 15 -104.09 37.15 -16.45
C SER A 15 -102.72 37.47 -15.85
N ILE A 16 -102.67 38.01 -14.63
CA ILE A 16 -101.42 38.31 -13.92
C ILE A 16 -100.69 37.00 -13.57
N CYS A 17 -101.40 36.00 -13.04
CA CYS A 17 -100.81 34.69 -12.76
C CYS A 17 -100.29 34.01 -14.03
N SER A 18 -101.03 34.10 -15.14
CA SER A 18 -100.60 33.56 -16.44
C SER A 18 -99.33 34.24 -16.94
N LEU A 19 -99.23 35.57 -16.83
CA LEU A 19 -98.04 36.32 -17.24
C LEU A 19 -96.83 35.97 -16.38
N GLN A 20 -96.99 35.90 -15.05
CA GLN A 20 -95.93 35.50 -14.12
C GLN A 20 -95.42 34.08 -14.38
N LEU A 21 -96.31 33.15 -14.72
CA LEU A 21 -95.93 31.78 -15.10
C LEU A 21 -95.17 31.78 -16.42
N GLN A 22 -95.58 32.60 -17.39
CA GLN A 22 -94.90 32.71 -18.67
C GLN A 22 -93.51 33.35 -18.55
N ASP A 23 -93.35 34.38 -17.72
CA ASP A 23 -92.05 34.99 -17.42
C ASP A 23 -91.11 33.97 -16.76
N LYS A 24 -91.59 33.26 -15.73
CA LYS A 24 -90.83 32.18 -15.07
C LYS A 24 -90.44 31.07 -16.04
N LEU A 25 -91.33 30.67 -16.94
CA LEU A 25 -91.04 29.65 -17.94
C LEU A 25 -89.97 30.15 -18.92
N SER A 26 -90.05 31.41 -19.36
CA SER A 26 -89.05 32.04 -20.23
C SER A 26 -87.67 32.17 -19.55
N GLU A 27 -87.65 32.41 -18.24
CA GLU A 27 -86.42 32.49 -17.44
C GLU A 27 -85.79 31.11 -17.28
N LYS A 28 -86.59 30.09 -16.93
CA LYS A 28 -86.12 28.70 -16.85
C LYS A 28 -85.64 28.17 -18.20
N ASP A 29 -86.27 28.55 -19.30
CA ASP A 29 -85.82 28.22 -20.65
C ASP A 29 -84.46 28.86 -20.98
N LYS A 30 -84.22 30.10 -20.52
CA LYS A 30 -82.91 30.76 -20.69
C LYS A 30 -81.85 30.05 -19.84
N GLU A 31 -82.13 29.78 -18.57
CA GLU A 31 -81.22 29.03 -17.68
C GLU A 31 -80.86 27.66 -18.26
N LEU A 32 -81.86 26.90 -18.75
CA LEU A 32 -81.64 25.60 -19.39
C LEU A 32 -80.76 25.71 -20.64
N LYS A 33 -80.96 26.74 -21.47
CA LYS A 33 -80.11 26.99 -22.64
C LYS A 33 -78.67 27.31 -22.23
N THR A 34 -78.48 28.12 -21.19
CA THR A 34 -77.14 28.46 -20.68
C THR A 34 -76.43 27.21 -20.15
N ILE A 35 -77.09 26.42 -19.29
CA ILE A 35 -76.51 25.19 -18.73
C ILE A 35 -76.16 24.20 -19.85
N LYS A 36 -77.03 24.06 -20.85
CA LYS A 36 -76.76 23.18 -22.00
C LYS A 36 -75.52 23.63 -22.78
N LEU A 37 -75.39 24.93 -23.03
CA LEU A 37 -74.24 25.49 -23.74
C LEU A 37 -72.95 25.32 -22.92
N ASP A 38 -73.00 25.52 -21.61
CA ASP A 38 -71.85 25.32 -20.72
C ASP A 38 -71.41 23.84 -20.70
N LEU A 39 -72.36 22.89 -20.68
CA LEU A 39 -72.06 21.46 -20.78
C LEU A 39 -71.41 21.10 -22.13
N GLU A 40 -71.94 21.61 -23.24
CA GLU A 40 -71.35 21.38 -24.58
C GLU A 40 -69.94 21.99 -24.69
N LEU A 41 -69.70 23.16 -24.08
CA LEU A 41 -68.37 23.76 -24.03
C LEU A 41 -67.40 22.93 -23.19
N GLN A 42 -67.85 22.43 -22.04
CA GLN A 42 -67.04 21.57 -21.17
C GLN A 42 -66.68 20.25 -21.87
N GLU A 43 -67.65 19.62 -22.55
CA GLU A 43 -67.42 18.41 -23.34
C GLU A 43 -66.35 18.65 -24.41
N ARG A 44 -66.51 19.70 -25.24
CA ARG A 44 -65.51 20.07 -26.26
C ARG A 44 -64.13 20.37 -25.68
N ALA A 45 -64.06 21.03 -24.53
CA ALA A 45 -62.79 21.30 -23.87
C ALA A 45 -62.10 20.01 -23.41
N THR A 46 -62.87 19.03 -22.91
CA THR A 46 -62.32 17.72 -22.55
C THR A 46 -61.87 16.92 -23.76
N GLU A 47 -62.64 16.92 -24.85
CA GLU A 47 -62.27 16.28 -26.12
C GLU A 47 -60.99 16.87 -26.70
N ALA A 48 -60.87 18.20 -26.73
CA ALA A 48 -59.65 18.87 -27.22
C ALA A 48 -58.42 18.49 -26.39
N LYS A 49 -58.56 18.42 -25.06
CA LYS A 49 -57.47 18.02 -24.16
C LYS A 49 -57.08 16.55 -24.35
N ILE A 50 -58.04 15.68 -24.64
CA ILE A 50 -57.76 14.28 -24.96
C ILE A 50 -57.02 14.20 -26.30
N ALA A 51 -57.51 14.90 -27.33
CA ALA A 51 -56.90 14.92 -28.66
C ALA A 51 -55.45 15.44 -28.62
N GLU A 52 -55.18 16.51 -27.86
CA GLU A 52 -53.83 17.05 -27.66
C GLU A 52 -52.89 16.00 -27.04
N LYS A 53 -53.33 15.33 -25.97
CA LYS A 53 -52.54 14.27 -25.31
C LYS A 53 -52.31 13.08 -26.24
N THR A 54 -53.33 12.69 -27.00
CA THR A 54 -53.21 11.60 -27.97
C THR A 54 -52.25 11.97 -29.10
N ALA A 55 -52.29 13.19 -29.62
CA ALA A 55 -51.36 13.66 -30.64
C ALA A 55 -49.91 13.66 -30.13
N ALA A 56 -49.68 14.18 -28.91
CA ALA A 56 -48.35 14.16 -28.29
C ALA A 56 -47.82 12.72 -28.13
N LEU A 57 -48.66 11.79 -27.66
CA LEU A 57 -48.27 10.39 -27.52
C LEU A 57 -47.94 9.73 -28.87
N VAL A 58 -48.69 10.04 -29.93
CA VAL A 58 -48.42 9.51 -31.28
C VAL A 58 -47.07 10.01 -31.80
N GLU A 59 -46.74 11.29 -31.60
CA GLU A 59 -45.45 11.83 -31.96
C GLU A 59 -44.30 11.17 -31.18
N GLU A 60 -44.46 10.98 -29.86
CA GLU A 60 -43.46 10.27 -29.03
C GLU A 60 -43.23 8.82 -29.50
N VAL A 61 -44.31 8.10 -29.85
CA VAL A 61 -44.18 6.73 -30.38
C VAL A 61 -43.46 6.75 -31.73
N TYR A 62 -43.74 7.73 -32.58
CA TYR A 62 -43.11 7.85 -33.88
C TYR A 62 -41.61 8.17 -33.76
N THR A 63 -41.23 9.10 -32.89
CA THR A 63 -39.82 9.43 -32.63
C THR A 63 -39.07 8.24 -32.02
N ALA A 64 -39.65 7.59 -31.01
CA ALA A 64 -39.04 6.40 -30.39
C ALA A 64 -38.86 5.25 -31.40
N GLN A 65 -39.83 5.05 -32.30
CA GLN A 65 -39.74 4.03 -33.34
C GLN A 65 -38.62 4.35 -34.33
N ARG A 66 -38.50 5.60 -34.75
CA ARG A 66 -37.43 6.05 -35.63
C ARG A 66 -36.06 5.86 -34.99
N GLU A 67 -35.90 6.26 -33.72
CA GLU A 67 -34.65 6.05 -32.96
C GLU A 67 -34.31 4.57 -32.84
N ARG A 68 -35.31 3.71 -32.60
CA ARG A 68 -35.14 2.25 -32.56
C ARG A 68 -34.61 1.72 -33.91
N ASP A 69 -35.22 2.14 -35.02
CA ASP A 69 -34.82 1.68 -36.35
C ASP A 69 -33.41 2.18 -36.72
N GLU A 70 -33.08 3.43 -36.40
CA GLU A 70 -31.74 3.99 -36.58
C GLU A 70 -30.70 3.21 -35.76
N ALA A 71 -30.99 2.90 -34.49
CA ALA A 71 -30.11 2.12 -33.62
C ALA A 71 -29.93 0.67 -34.11
N VAL A 72 -30.99 0.04 -34.62
CA VAL A 72 -30.93 -1.31 -35.20
C VAL A 72 -30.07 -1.31 -36.47
N MET A 73 -30.25 -0.33 -37.35
CA MET A 73 -29.43 -0.19 -38.56
C MET A 73 -27.96 0.08 -38.24
N ALA A 74 -27.68 0.90 -37.23
CA ALA A 74 -26.31 1.14 -36.76
C ALA A 74 -25.65 -0.16 -36.25
N ARG A 75 -26.35 -0.94 -35.42
CA ARG A 75 -25.84 -2.24 -34.94
C ARG A 75 -25.59 -3.23 -36.07
N LEU A 76 -26.49 -3.30 -37.05
CA LEU A 76 -26.31 -4.19 -38.19
C LEU A 76 -25.08 -3.81 -39.04
N ARG A 77 -24.82 -2.51 -39.23
CA ARG A 77 -23.61 -2.04 -39.93
C ARG A 77 -22.35 -2.44 -39.19
N LEU A 78 -22.29 -2.18 -37.88
CA LEU A 78 -21.14 -2.57 -37.05
C LEU A 78 -20.89 -4.08 -37.11
N ALA A 79 -21.93 -4.90 -37.00
CA ALA A 79 -21.79 -6.35 -37.09
C ALA A 79 -21.25 -6.80 -38.46
N ASN A 80 -21.64 -6.14 -39.55
CA ASN A 80 -21.10 -6.42 -40.88
C ASN A 80 -19.64 -5.99 -41.00
N GLU A 81 -19.28 -4.81 -40.50
CA GLU A 81 -17.89 -4.30 -40.48
C GLU A 81 -16.98 -5.25 -39.68
N GLU A 82 -17.38 -5.64 -38.47
CA GLU A 82 -16.63 -6.58 -37.61
C GLU A 82 -16.43 -7.93 -38.30
N ARG A 83 -17.47 -8.46 -38.96
CA ARG A 83 -17.41 -9.71 -39.72
C ARG A 83 -16.44 -9.59 -40.90
N ASP A 84 -16.51 -8.50 -41.65
CA ASP A 84 -15.68 -8.28 -42.83
C ASP A 84 -14.21 -8.10 -42.44
N GLU A 85 -13.92 -7.39 -41.35
CA GLU A 85 -12.58 -7.31 -40.77
C GLU A 85 -12.07 -8.68 -40.30
N ALA A 86 -12.90 -9.46 -39.62
CA ALA A 86 -12.53 -10.81 -39.19
C ALA A 86 -12.19 -11.72 -40.38
N LEU A 87 -12.97 -11.60 -41.48
CA LEU A 87 -12.74 -12.35 -42.70
C LEU A 87 -11.45 -11.92 -43.39
N LEU A 88 -11.16 -10.61 -43.43
CA LEU A 88 -9.88 -10.09 -43.93
C LEU A 88 -8.69 -10.60 -43.11
N ARG A 89 -8.78 -10.54 -41.77
CA ARG A 89 -7.75 -11.08 -40.86
C ARG A 89 -7.53 -12.58 -41.10
N ALA A 90 -8.60 -13.37 -41.21
CA ALA A 90 -8.51 -14.80 -41.49
C ALA A 90 -7.81 -15.09 -42.83
N LYS A 91 -8.15 -14.36 -43.89
CA LYS A 91 -7.48 -14.49 -45.20
C LYS A 91 -6.00 -14.14 -45.15
N HIS A 92 -5.61 -13.09 -44.43
CA HIS A 92 -4.19 -12.74 -44.26
C HIS A 92 -3.41 -13.81 -43.51
N LEU A 93 -4.01 -14.41 -42.47
CA LEU A 93 -3.39 -15.51 -41.74
C LEU A 93 -3.26 -16.76 -42.63
N GLU A 94 -4.28 -17.09 -43.42
CA GLU A 94 -4.23 -18.21 -44.37
C GLU A 94 -3.12 -18.01 -45.43
N GLN A 95 -2.98 -16.79 -45.97
CA GLN A 95 -1.88 -16.45 -46.87
C GLN A 95 -0.52 -16.59 -46.18
N SER A 96 -0.40 -16.08 -44.96
CA SER A 96 0.84 -16.18 -44.17
C SER A 96 1.22 -17.64 -43.87
N LEU A 97 0.24 -18.49 -43.56
CA LEU A 97 0.46 -19.92 -43.36
C LEU A 97 0.94 -20.61 -44.64
N LYS A 98 0.33 -20.28 -45.79
CA LYS A 98 0.76 -20.81 -47.09
C LYS A 98 2.17 -20.38 -47.47
N GLU A 99 2.60 -19.18 -47.07
CA GLU A 99 3.98 -18.73 -47.22
C GLU A 99 4.94 -19.51 -46.31
N LEU A 100 4.51 -19.88 -45.10
CA LEU A 100 5.30 -20.66 -44.14
C LEU A 100 5.42 -22.15 -44.52
N GLU A 101 4.39 -22.75 -45.11
CA GLU A 101 4.44 -24.15 -45.61
C GLU A 101 5.49 -24.36 -46.72
N ASN A 102 5.90 -23.29 -47.42
CA ASN A 102 6.95 -23.33 -48.45
C ASN A 102 8.38 -23.15 -47.90
N ILE A 103 8.56 -23.19 -46.58
CA ILE A 103 9.85 -23.03 -45.94
C ILE A 103 10.28 -24.37 -45.32
N ASN A 104 11.25 -25.04 -45.95
CA ASN A 104 11.95 -26.16 -45.32
C ASN A 104 12.79 -25.62 -44.14
N PRO A 105 12.47 -25.97 -42.87
CA PRO A 105 13.13 -25.37 -41.71
C PRO A 105 14.63 -25.73 -41.61
N GLU A 106 15.05 -26.90 -42.11
CA GLU A 106 16.46 -27.32 -42.07
C GLU A 106 17.40 -26.49 -42.97
N GLU A 107 16.88 -25.83 -44.01
CA GLU A 107 17.71 -25.06 -44.97
C GLU A 107 17.91 -23.60 -44.55
N ASN A 108 17.09 -23.06 -43.63
CA ASN A 108 17.19 -21.66 -43.16
C ASN A 108 18.16 -21.45 -41.98
N ASP A 109 18.35 -22.47 -41.13
CA ASP A 109 19.23 -22.38 -39.96
C ASP A 109 20.71 -22.54 -40.32
N MET A 110 20.99 -23.01 -41.53
CA MET A 110 22.37 -23.16 -41.99
C MET A 110 23.03 -21.81 -42.22
N THR A 111 24.26 -21.67 -41.75
CA THR A 111 25.06 -20.47 -42.02
C THR A 111 25.45 -20.41 -43.50
N LEU A 112 25.69 -19.20 -44.03
CA LEU A 112 26.20 -19.06 -45.40
C LEU A 112 27.52 -19.84 -45.59
N GLN A 113 28.34 -19.90 -44.54
CA GLN A 113 29.59 -20.65 -44.53
C GLN A 113 29.35 -22.17 -44.64
N GLU A 114 28.34 -22.71 -43.96
CA GLU A 114 27.96 -24.12 -44.07
C GLU A 114 27.44 -24.46 -45.47
N LEU A 115 26.62 -23.59 -46.07
CA LEU A 115 26.13 -23.78 -47.45
C LEU A 115 27.29 -23.77 -48.46
N LEU A 116 28.24 -22.85 -48.31
CA LEU A 116 29.43 -22.78 -49.16
C LEU A 116 30.34 -24.00 -48.97
N ASN A 117 30.54 -24.45 -47.72
CA ASN A 117 31.31 -25.67 -47.43
C ASN A 117 30.65 -26.92 -48.04
N ARG A 118 29.32 -27.03 -48.02
CA ARG A 118 28.59 -28.12 -48.68
C ARG A 118 28.67 -28.07 -50.19
N ILE A 119 28.68 -26.89 -50.80
CA ILE A 119 28.94 -26.74 -52.23
C ILE A 119 30.36 -27.18 -52.57
N ASN A 120 31.35 -26.77 -51.78
CA ASN A 120 32.76 -27.10 -52.02
C ASN A 120 33.06 -28.60 -51.86
N ASN A 121 32.32 -29.28 -50.98
CA ASN A 121 32.48 -30.70 -50.69
C ASN A 121 31.41 -31.59 -51.37
N ALA A 122 30.65 -31.07 -52.34
CA ALA A 122 29.59 -31.84 -53.00
C ALA A 122 30.14 -32.76 -54.10
N ASP A 123 29.86 -34.05 -53.99
CA ASP A 123 30.30 -35.07 -54.98
C ASP A 123 29.46 -35.10 -56.27
N THR A 124 28.36 -34.33 -56.33
CA THR A 124 27.45 -34.30 -57.48
C THR A 124 27.00 -32.89 -57.85
N GLY A 125 26.82 -32.64 -59.15
CA GLY A 125 26.32 -31.35 -59.65
C GLY A 125 24.91 -31.01 -59.15
N ILE A 126 24.08 -32.02 -58.86
CA ILE A 126 22.74 -31.84 -58.31
C ILE A 126 22.80 -31.28 -56.88
N ALA A 127 23.73 -31.78 -56.05
CA ALA A 127 23.94 -31.26 -54.70
C ALA A 127 24.48 -29.83 -54.70
N ILE A 128 25.37 -29.50 -55.64
CA ILE A 128 25.83 -28.12 -55.86
C ILE A 128 24.66 -27.21 -56.23
N GLN A 129 23.82 -27.63 -57.18
CA GLN A 129 22.67 -26.85 -57.64
C GLN A 129 21.65 -26.63 -56.51
N LYS A 130 21.35 -27.66 -55.71
CA LYS A 130 20.42 -27.55 -54.58
C LYS A 130 20.91 -26.54 -53.54
N ASN A 131 22.16 -26.66 -53.09
CA ASN A 131 22.73 -25.71 -52.12
C ASN A 131 22.88 -24.29 -52.71
N GLY A 132 23.21 -24.17 -54.00
CA GLY A 132 23.24 -22.90 -54.72
C GLY A 132 21.88 -22.22 -54.79
N ALA A 133 20.80 -22.98 -55.02
CA ALA A 133 19.43 -22.45 -55.04
C ALA A 133 19.03 -21.88 -53.67
N ILE A 134 19.40 -22.52 -52.56
CA ILE A 134 19.14 -22.02 -51.20
C ILE A 134 19.86 -20.69 -50.96
N ILE A 135 21.13 -20.56 -51.37
CA ILE A 135 21.88 -19.29 -51.24
C ILE A 135 21.20 -18.17 -52.04
N VAL A 136 20.82 -18.46 -53.29
CA VAL A 136 20.15 -17.50 -54.17
C VAL A 136 18.81 -17.08 -53.59
N ASP A 137 18.01 -18.01 -53.09
CA ASP A 137 16.72 -17.71 -52.45
C ASP A 137 16.92 -16.85 -51.20
N ARG A 138 17.92 -17.15 -50.35
CA ARG A 138 18.26 -16.34 -49.17
C ARG A 138 18.64 -14.90 -49.54
N ILE A 139 19.42 -14.72 -50.60
CA ILE A 139 19.79 -13.38 -51.11
C ILE A 139 18.53 -12.63 -51.58
N HIS A 140 17.65 -13.28 -52.34
CA HIS A 140 16.41 -12.67 -52.81
C HIS A 140 15.49 -12.29 -51.64
N ARG A 141 15.26 -13.19 -50.68
CA ARG A 141 14.46 -12.91 -49.47
C ARG A 141 15.03 -11.75 -48.66
N THR A 142 16.36 -11.69 -48.50
CA THR A 142 17.02 -10.59 -47.77
C THR A 142 16.84 -9.26 -48.51
N LYS A 143 16.97 -9.26 -49.84
CA LYS A 143 16.76 -8.08 -50.67
C LYS A 143 15.31 -7.60 -50.63
N GLU A 144 14.34 -8.51 -50.71
CA GLU A 144 12.91 -8.17 -50.61
C GLU A 144 12.53 -7.66 -49.23
N ARG A 145 13.01 -8.30 -48.15
CA ARG A 145 12.82 -7.77 -46.78
C ARG A 145 13.36 -6.36 -46.64
N ARG A 146 14.55 -6.08 -47.17
CA ARG A 146 15.13 -4.72 -47.14
C ARG A 146 14.25 -3.71 -47.89
N LYS A 147 13.74 -4.07 -49.09
CA LYS A 147 12.82 -3.20 -49.82
C LYS A 147 11.52 -2.95 -49.05
N LYS A 148 10.95 -3.99 -48.42
CA LYS A 148 9.74 -3.88 -47.62
C LYS A 148 9.93 -2.94 -46.42
N ILE A 149 11.03 -3.11 -45.68
CA ILE A 149 11.39 -2.23 -44.56
C ILE A 149 11.51 -0.79 -45.05
N THR A 150 12.26 -0.53 -46.13
CA THR A 150 12.41 0.82 -46.67
C THR A 150 11.08 1.42 -47.15
N ALA A 151 10.17 0.62 -47.70
CA ALA A 151 8.84 1.09 -48.09
C ALA A 151 7.98 1.44 -46.88
N GLU A 152 8.01 0.61 -45.82
CA GLU A 152 7.32 0.87 -44.56
C GLU A 152 7.86 2.12 -43.86
N GLU A 153 9.18 2.30 -43.81
CA GLU A 153 9.84 3.51 -43.30
C GLU A 153 9.43 4.76 -44.10
N MET A 154 9.41 4.67 -45.44
CA MET A 154 8.97 5.78 -46.28
C MET A 154 7.51 6.14 -46.06
N ASN A 155 6.63 5.14 -45.92
CA ASN A 155 5.21 5.37 -45.63
C ASN A 155 5.01 6.01 -44.26
N ALA A 156 5.72 5.55 -43.23
CA ALA A 156 5.65 6.14 -41.90
C ALA A 156 6.07 7.63 -41.90
N VAL A 157 7.13 7.97 -42.64
CA VAL A 157 7.57 9.37 -42.80
C VAL A 157 6.52 10.21 -43.55
N ILE A 158 5.86 9.64 -44.56
CA ILE A 158 4.77 10.32 -45.29
C ILE A 158 3.58 10.58 -44.37
N GLU A 159 3.18 9.59 -43.57
CA GLU A 159 2.08 9.73 -42.61
C GLU A 159 2.39 10.77 -41.54
N GLU A 160 3.61 10.79 -41.00
CA GLU A 160 4.05 11.80 -40.03
C GLU A 160 4.01 13.21 -40.65
N ARG A 161 4.51 13.36 -41.88
CA ARG A 161 4.44 14.63 -42.63
C ARG A 161 3.00 15.07 -42.83
N ASP A 162 2.11 14.18 -43.24
CA ASP A 162 0.72 14.52 -43.56
C ASP A 162 -0.08 14.83 -42.29
N ALA A 163 0.21 14.16 -41.18
CA ALA A 163 -0.31 14.49 -39.86
C ALA A 163 0.15 15.88 -39.42
N ALA A 164 1.44 16.19 -39.56
CA ALA A 164 2.00 17.50 -39.24
C ALA A 164 1.37 18.61 -40.12
N LEU A 165 1.24 18.39 -41.42
CA LEU A 165 0.58 19.32 -42.34
C LEU A 165 -0.89 19.56 -41.97
N SER A 166 -1.60 18.51 -41.56
CA SER A 166 -3.00 18.61 -41.13
C SER A 166 -3.13 19.41 -39.83
N GLN A 167 -2.18 19.25 -38.90
CA GLN A 167 -2.11 20.06 -37.69
C GLN A 167 -1.79 21.53 -38.01
N CYS A 168 -0.84 21.80 -38.90
CA CYS A 168 -0.53 23.16 -39.35
C CYS A 168 -1.77 23.84 -39.95
N LYS A 169 -2.47 23.17 -40.87
CA LYS A 169 -3.70 23.71 -41.47
C LYS A 169 -4.79 24.01 -40.43
N ARG A 170 -4.95 23.14 -39.43
CA ARG A 170 -5.92 23.36 -38.35
C ARG A 170 -5.55 24.59 -37.52
N LEU A 171 -4.29 24.71 -37.11
CA LEU A 171 -3.80 25.86 -36.35
C LEU A 171 -3.93 27.16 -37.15
N GLU A 172 -3.69 27.13 -38.46
CA GLU A 172 -3.90 28.29 -39.34
C GLU A 172 -5.38 28.71 -39.38
N GLN A 173 -6.31 27.75 -39.46
CA GLN A 173 -7.75 28.01 -39.41
C GLN A 173 -8.20 28.56 -38.06
N GLU A 174 -7.72 27.99 -36.95
CA GLU A 174 -8.00 28.49 -35.60
C GLU A 174 -7.49 29.93 -35.41
N LEU A 175 -6.29 30.22 -35.93
CA LEU A 175 -5.71 31.56 -35.91
C LEU A 175 -6.58 32.54 -36.72
N HIS A 176 -7.07 32.12 -37.89
CA HIS A 176 -8.01 32.93 -38.68
C HIS A 176 -9.30 33.21 -37.92
N HIS A 177 -9.92 32.18 -37.33
CA HIS A 177 -11.15 32.32 -36.55
C HIS A 177 -10.95 33.25 -35.34
N LEU A 178 -9.83 33.12 -34.62
CA LEU A 178 -9.48 34.01 -33.51
C LEU A 178 -9.27 35.47 -33.98
N LYS A 179 -8.67 35.68 -35.16
CA LYS A 179 -8.53 37.02 -35.74
C LYS A 179 -9.89 37.62 -36.11
N GLU A 180 -10.76 36.85 -36.76
CA GLU A 180 -12.12 37.28 -37.11
C GLU A 180 -12.98 37.54 -35.87
N GLN A 181 -12.88 36.69 -34.84
CA GLN A 181 -13.57 36.86 -33.57
C GLN A 181 -13.08 38.13 -32.85
N ASN A 182 -11.77 38.38 -32.80
CA ASN A 182 -11.25 39.62 -32.21
C ASN A 182 -11.67 40.87 -33.00
N GLN A 183 -11.70 40.79 -34.33
CA GLN A 183 -12.09 41.92 -35.18
C GLN A 183 -13.61 42.20 -35.11
N THR A 184 -14.45 41.17 -34.95
CA THR A 184 -15.90 41.31 -34.72
C THR A 184 -16.22 41.78 -33.30
N SER A 185 -15.46 41.34 -32.29
CA SER A 185 -15.56 41.83 -30.91
C SER A 185 -15.13 43.29 -30.77
N ALA A 186 -14.11 43.75 -31.51
CA ALA A 186 -13.68 45.15 -31.51
C ALA A 186 -14.76 46.12 -32.06
N ASN A 187 -15.67 45.63 -32.92
CA ASN A 187 -16.75 46.43 -33.51
C ASN A 187 -18.04 46.45 -32.67
N ASN A 188 -18.11 45.73 -31.55
CA ASN A 188 -19.27 45.70 -30.66
C ASN A 188 -18.91 46.26 -29.27
N THR A 189 -19.16 47.56 -29.06
CA THR A 189 -18.88 48.28 -27.79
C THR A 189 -19.55 47.63 -26.57
N ARG A 190 -20.63 46.86 -26.73
CA ARG A 190 -21.30 46.13 -25.63
C ARG A 190 -20.55 44.86 -25.18
N HIS A 191 -19.77 44.21 -26.04
CA HIS A 191 -19.10 42.95 -25.72
C HIS A 191 -17.86 43.17 -24.84
N LEU A 192 -17.11 44.25 -25.09
CA LEU A 192 -15.96 44.66 -24.27
C LEU A 192 -16.31 44.83 -22.78
N THR A 193 -17.50 45.35 -22.46
CA THR A 193 -17.97 45.50 -21.07
C THR A 193 -18.36 44.19 -20.40
N ALA A 194 -18.93 43.24 -21.13
CA ALA A 194 -19.34 41.94 -20.58
C ALA A 194 -18.13 41.02 -20.34
N GLU A 195 -17.22 40.98 -21.31
CA GLU A 195 -15.98 40.20 -21.24
C GLU A 195 -15.05 40.73 -20.15
N ASN A 196 -14.92 42.06 -20.00
CA ASN A 196 -14.14 42.66 -18.91
C ASN A 196 -14.74 42.36 -17.52
N ASN A 197 -16.07 42.31 -17.39
CA ASN A 197 -16.71 41.92 -16.13
C ASN A 197 -16.52 40.44 -15.82
N GLN A 198 -16.57 39.57 -16.82
CA GLN A 198 -16.33 38.13 -16.66
C GLN A 198 -14.85 37.85 -16.33
N GLU A 199 -13.92 38.54 -16.99
CA GLU A 199 -12.48 38.48 -16.70
C GLU A 199 -12.17 38.94 -15.28
N ARG A 200 -12.78 40.04 -14.81
CA ARG A 200 -12.65 40.48 -13.41
C ARG A 200 -13.20 39.45 -12.43
N ALA A 201 -14.34 38.82 -12.72
CA ALA A 201 -14.93 37.79 -11.86
C ALA A 201 -14.02 36.55 -11.77
N LEU A 202 -13.46 36.10 -12.90
CA LEU A 202 -12.51 34.99 -12.94
C LEU A 202 -11.21 35.33 -12.18
N LYS A 203 -10.70 36.55 -12.34
CA LYS A 203 -9.51 37.03 -11.63
C LYS A 203 -9.73 37.11 -10.11
N ALA A 204 -10.89 37.59 -9.68
CA ALA A 204 -11.28 37.60 -8.27
C ALA A 204 -11.39 36.17 -7.70
N LYS A 205 -11.99 35.24 -8.45
CA LYS A 205 -12.08 33.83 -8.05
C LYS A 205 -10.70 33.17 -7.95
N LEU A 206 -9.81 33.43 -8.91
CA LEU A 206 -8.45 32.90 -8.90
C LEU A 206 -7.66 33.42 -7.69
N LEU A 207 -7.76 34.71 -7.38
CA LEU A 207 -7.14 35.30 -6.19
C LEU A 207 -7.69 34.67 -4.90
N GLY A 208 -9.00 34.46 -4.80
CA GLY A 208 -9.61 33.78 -3.66
C GLY A 208 -9.10 32.35 -3.48
N MET A 209 -9.08 31.56 -4.56
CA MET A 209 -8.53 30.20 -4.55
C MET A 209 -7.04 30.17 -4.16
N GLN A 210 -6.27 31.16 -4.60
CA GLN A 210 -4.85 31.26 -4.25
C GLN A 210 -4.65 31.58 -2.77
N GLN A 211 -5.45 32.48 -2.21
CA GLN A 211 -5.43 32.80 -0.78
C GLN A 211 -5.87 31.60 0.08
N GLU A 212 -6.89 30.86 -0.35
CA GLU A 212 -7.33 29.61 0.29
C GLU A 212 -6.22 28.55 0.27
N LYS A 213 -5.56 28.38 -0.88
CA LYS A 213 -4.40 27.48 -1.03
C LYS A 213 -3.27 27.86 -0.09
N GLU A 214 -2.91 29.14 -0.03
CA GLU A 214 -1.85 29.63 0.87
C GLU A 214 -2.20 29.39 2.34
N THR A 215 -3.45 29.61 2.73
CA THR A 215 -3.94 29.33 4.09
C THR A 215 -3.86 27.84 4.43
N ALA A 216 -4.28 26.97 3.50
CA ALA A 216 -4.20 25.51 3.67
C ALA A 216 -2.74 25.03 3.78
N ILE A 217 -1.83 25.59 2.97
CA ILE A 217 -0.39 25.28 3.06
C ILE A 217 0.18 25.67 4.43
N GLN A 218 -0.19 26.85 4.94
CA GLN A 218 0.24 27.28 6.27
C GLN A 218 -0.29 26.36 7.38
N GLN A 219 -1.54 25.90 7.27
CA GLN A 219 -2.11 24.94 8.22
C GLN A 219 -1.39 23.59 8.17
N ASN A 220 -1.14 23.05 6.96
CA ASN A 220 -0.39 21.81 6.80
C ASN A 220 1.02 21.90 7.40
N LYS A 221 1.71 23.02 7.22
CA LYS A 221 3.04 23.23 7.81
C LYS A 221 3.00 23.17 9.35
N LYS A 222 1.98 23.78 9.98
CA LYS A 222 1.80 23.71 11.45
C LYS A 222 1.56 22.27 11.91
N LEU A 223 0.70 21.53 11.21
CA LEU A 223 0.44 20.13 11.52
C LEU A 223 1.69 19.25 11.36
N GLU A 224 2.52 19.52 10.35
CA GLU A 224 3.81 18.83 10.19
C GLU A 224 4.77 19.11 11.36
N GLU A 225 4.86 20.35 11.82
CA GLU A 225 5.66 20.74 13.00
C GLU A 225 5.16 20.04 14.28
N GLU A 226 3.84 19.95 14.47
CA GLU A 226 3.23 19.21 15.58
C GLU A 226 3.55 17.70 15.51
N ILE A 227 3.44 17.09 14.32
CA ILE A 227 3.77 15.67 14.12
C ILE A 227 5.25 15.41 14.41
N GLN A 228 6.15 16.29 13.95
CA GLN A 228 7.59 16.17 14.24
C GLN A 228 7.86 16.27 15.75
N THR A 229 7.21 17.22 16.43
CA THR A 229 7.30 17.39 17.87
C THR A 229 6.83 16.13 18.61
N LEU A 230 5.67 15.58 18.24
CA LEU A 230 5.14 14.34 18.81
C LEU A 230 6.07 13.14 18.58
N ARG A 231 6.70 13.04 17.40
CA ARG A 231 7.68 11.98 17.12
C ARG A 231 8.88 12.06 18.06
N VAL A 232 9.44 13.26 18.28
CA VAL A 232 10.56 13.46 19.21
C VAL A 232 10.15 13.07 20.63
N TYR A 233 8.98 13.51 21.09
CA TYR A 233 8.46 13.13 22.41
C TYR A 233 8.29 11.62 22.57
N TYR A 234 7.71 10.95 21.56
CA TYR A 234 7.54 9.51 21.58
C TYR A 234 8.88 8.76 21.61
N SER A 235 9.83 9.17 20.77
CA SER A 235 11.18 8.57 20.74
C SER A 235 11.90 8.74 22.08
N LEU A 236 11.84 9.94 22.68
CA LEU A 236 12.44 10.21 23.98
C LEU A 236 11.81 9.34 25.08
N HIS A 237 10.48 9.27 25.11
CA HIS A 237 9.76 8.42 26.07
C HIS A 237 10.16 6.95 25.94
N ASN A 238 10.27 6.45 24.71
CA ASN A 238 10.69 5.06 24.47
C ASN A 238 12.13 4.80 24.96
N SER A 239 13.06 5.72 24.71
CA SER A 239 14.43 5.62 25.21
C SER A 239 14.51 5.67 26.74
N LEU A 240 13.78 6.58 27.38
CA LEU A 240 13.71 6.67 28.85
C LEU A 240 13.10 5.41 29.47
N SER A 241 12.04 4.87 28.86
CA SER A 241 11.44 3.61 29.31
C SER A 241 12.41 2.44 29.19
N GLN A 242 13.22 2.40 28.13
CA GLN A 242 14.27 1.40 27.96
C GLN A 242 15.37 1.55 29.02
N GLU A 243 15.76 2.78 29.36
CA GLU A 243 16.73 3.07 30.41
C GLU A 243 16.25 2.58 31.77
N VAL A 244 14.98 2.79 32.12
CA VAL A 244 14.39 2.28 33.37
C VAL A 244 14.49 0.76 33.44
N SER A 245 14.13 0.05 32.36
CA SER A 245 14.25 -1.42 32.32
C SER A 245 15.70 -1.90 32.43
N LEU A 246 16.65 -1.23 31.80
CA LEU A 246 18.08 -1.57 31.89
C LEU A 246 18.62 -1.32 33.30
N LYS A 247 18.18 -0.24 33.94
CA LYS A 247 18.54 0.07 35.33
C LYS A 247 18.05 -1.00 36.29
N ASP A 248 16.82 -1.47 36.12
CA ASP A 248 16.27 -2.56 36.94
C ASP A 248 17.05 -3.86 36.74
N GLN A 249 17.41 -4.20 35.49
CA GLN A 249 18.25 -5.37 35.20
C GLN A 249 19.65 -5.25 35.84
N PHE A 250 20.25 -4.06 35.76
CA PHE A 250 21.54 -3.79 36.40
C PHE A 250 21.46 -3.96 37.92
N ASN A 251 20.42 -3.41 38.56
CA ASN A 251 20.20 -3.55 40.00
C ASN A 251 20.01 -5.02 40.42
N CYS A 252 19.24 -5.81 39.66
CA CYS A 252 19.10 -7.24 39.93
C CYS A 252 20.45 -7.98 39.83
N THR A 253 21.25 -7.65 38.83
CA THR A 253 22.58 -8.24 38.64
C THR A 253 23.52 -7.85 39.78
N LEU A 254 23.49 -6.57 40.19
CA LEU A 254 24.29 -6.07 41.31
C LEU A 254 23.91 -6.77 42.62
N SER A 255 22.61 -6.89 42.93
CA SER A 255 22.14 -7.62 44.11
C SER A 255 22.63 -9.06 44.13
N THR A 256 22.67 -9.72 42.96
CA THR A 256 23.18 -11.09 42.85
C THR A 256 24.68 -11.16 43.18
N TYR A 257 25.47 -10.19 42.73
CA TYR A 257 26.89 -10.10 43.07
C TYR A 257 27.13 -9.76 44.54
N GLU A 258 26.33 -8.86 45.12
CA GLU A 258 26.38 -8.53 46.54
C GLU A 258 26.07 -9.75 47.41
N ASP A 259 25.04 -10.53 47.07
CA ASP A 259 24.70 -11.78 47.77
C ASP A 259 25.82 -12.82 47.64
N ALA A 260 26.41 -12.96 46.46
CA ALA A 260 27.54 -13.86 46.24
C ALA A 260 28.79 -13.43 47.02
N LEU A 261 29.07 -12.12 47.06
CA LEU A 261 30.19 -11.56 47.83
C LEU A 261 29.99 -11.79 49.32
N LYS A 262 28.77 -11.54 49.82
CA LYS A 262 28.42 -11.77 51.23
C LYS A 262 28.54 -13.24 51.62
N SER A 263 28.08 -14.15 50.75
CA SER A 263 28.29 -15.59 50.96
C SER A 263 29.77 -15.96 50.99
N SER A 264 30.59 -15.36 50.12
CA SER A 264 32.04 -15.57 50.14
C SER A 264 32.68 -15.01 51.41
N GLU A 265 32.25 -13.85 51.89
CA GLU A 265 32.72 -13.25 53.15
C GLU A 265 32.34 -14.12 54.36
N ASP A 266 31.13 -14.67 54.39
CA ASP A 266 30.70 -15.64 55.41
C ASP A 266 31.60 -16.90 55.38
N ILE A 267 31.93 -17.42 54.20
CA ILE A 267 32.86 -18.56 54.08
C ILE A 267 34.26 -18.19 54.62
N VAL A 268 34.77 -17.01 54.27
CA VAL A 268 36.09 -16.55 54.72
C VAL A 268 36.12 -16.37 56.24
N THR A 269 35.08 -15.78 56.84
CA THR A 269 35.00 -15.60 58.30
C THR A 269 34.91 -16.93 59.04
N ILE A 270 34.13 -17.89 58.54
CA ILE A 270 34.09 -19.26 59.07
C ILE A 270 35.47 -19.92 58.98
N THR A 271 36.12 -19.84 57.82
CA THR A 271 37.46 -20.43 57.60
C THR A 271 38.50 -19.80 58.52
N HIS A 272 38.46 -18.48 58.70
CA HIS A 272 39.35 -17.76 59.61
C HIS A 272 39.20 -18.24 61.05
N ARG A 273 37.95 -18.35 61.53
CA ARG A 273 37.65 -18.86 62.88
C ARG A 273 38.14 -20.29 63.08
N GLN A 274 37.97 -21.15 62.07
CA GLN A 274 38.49 -22.52 62.11
C GLN A 274 40.02 -22.55 62.19
N ASN A 275 40.71 -21.70 61.42
CA ASN A 275 42.17 -21.57 61.47
C ASN A 275 42.65 -21.07 62.83
N GLU A 276 41.97 -20.09 63.43
CA GLU A 276 42.27 -19.65 64.80
C GLU A 276 42.10 -20.78 65.82
N GLN A 277 41.01 -21.55 65.73
CA GLN A 277 40.78 -22.72 66.57
C GLN A 277 41.90 -23.76 66.42
N LEU A 278 42.28 -24.10 65.19
CA LEU A 278 43.38 -25.02 64.92
C LEU A 278 44.72 -24.51 65.46
N ALA A 279 45.00 -23.21 65.33
CA ALA A 279 46.19 -22.59 65.90
C ALA A 279 46.22 -22.70 67.43
N THR A 280 45.09 -22.48 68.11
CA THR A 280 44.99 -22.66 69.57
C THR A 280 45.18 -24.12 69.98
N GLN A 281 44.59 -25.08 69.24
CA GLN A 281 44.79 -26.51 69.48
C GLN A 281 46.25 -26.92 69.29
N LEU A 282 46.92 -26.40 68.26
CA LEU A 282 48.33 -26.65 68.01
C LEU A 282 49.22 -26.08 69.13
N GLN A 283 48.92 -24.87 69.60
CA GLN A 283 49.65 -24.25 70.71
C GLN A 283 49.48 -25.07 72.00
N GLN A 284 48.26 -25.53 72.29
CA GLN A 284 47.99 -26.40 73.43
C GLN A 284 48.75 -27.73 73.31
N ALA A 285 48.72 -28.39 72.15
CA ALA A 285 49.46 -29.62 71.92
C ALA A 285 50.99 -29.42 72.06
N LEU A 286 51.52 -28.26 71.64
CA LEU A 286 52.93 -27.91 71.85
C LEU A 286 53.26 -27.74 73.34
N THR A 287 52.40 -27.07 74.11
CA THR A 287 52.60 -26.94 75.57
C THR A 287 52.53 -28.29 76.29
N GLU A 288 51.57 -29.14 75.91
CA GLU A 288 51.47 -30.51 76.42
C GLU A 288 52.71 -31.33 76.07
N ARG A 289 53.24 -31.19 74.84
CA ARG A 289 54.49 -31.84 74.42
C ARG A 289 55.68 -31.37 75.27
N THR A 290 55.84 -30.06 75.51
CA THR A 290 56.93 -29.54 76.34
C THR A 290 56.83 -29.99 77.79
N ASP A 291 55.62 -30.06 78.34
CA ASP A 291 55.39 -30.58 79.70
C ASP A 291 55.74 -32.08 79.80
N MET A 292 55.39 -32.86 78.76
CA MET A 292 55.76 -34.27 78.68
C MET A 292 57.27 -34.47 78.49
N GLU A 293 57.92 -33.64 77.68
CA GLU A 293 59.39 -33.60 77.55
C GLU A 293 60.07 -33.29 78.89
N LEU A 294 59.56 -32.31 79.66
CA LEU A 294 60.08 -31.98 80.99
C LEU A 294 59.92 -33.16 81.97
N LYS A 295 58.74 -33.80 82.00
CA LYS A 295 58.50 -34.99 82.83
C LYS A 295 59.43 -36.15 82.45
N LEU A 296 59.70 -36.34 81.15
CA LEU A 296 60.64 -37.35 80.67
C LEU A 296 62.08 -37.04 81.12
N GLN A 297 62.51 -35.79 81.03
CA GLN A 297 63.82 -35.34 81.51
C GLN A 297 64.01 -35.61 83.00
N GLN A 298 63.01 -35.25 83.82
CA GLN A 298 63.02 -35.51 85.27
C GLN A 298 63.06 -37.02 85.58
N ALA A 299 62.33 -37.84 84.83
CA ALA A 299 62.36 -39.29 84.98
C ALA A 299 63.73 -39.89 84.58
N LEU A 300 64.37 -39.36 83.54
CA LEU A 300 65.72 -39.76 83.13
C LEU A 300 66.78 -39.36 84.18
N GLU A 301 66.70 -38.16 84.74
CA GLU A 301 67.59 -37.71 85.83
C GLU A 301 67.41 -38.57 87.09
N ALA A 302 66.16 -38.81 87.51
CA ALA A 302 65.88 -39.72 88.62
C ALA A 302 66.38 -41.15 88.37
N SER A 303 66.26 -41.64 87.13
CA SER A 303 66.82 -42.93 86.72
C SER A 303 68.36 -42.93 86.75
N HIS A 304 69.01 -41.83 86.31
CA HIS A 304 70.47 -41.69 86.35
C HIS A 304 71.00 -41.63 87.78
N GLU A 305 70.40 -40.82 88.67
CA GLU A 305 70.76 -40.78 90.09
C GLU A 305 70.59 -42.13 90.76
N SER A 306 69.50 -42.84 90.46
CA SER A 306 69.27 -44.21 90.93
C SER A 306 70.38 -45.14 90.42
N ASN A 307 70.74 -45.04 89.14
CA ASN A 307 71.80 -45.84 88.52
C ASN A 307 73.20 -45.50 89.07
N GLU A 308 73.51 -44.24 89.37
CA GLU A 308 74.75 -43.83 90.05
C GLU A 308 74.81 -44.32 91.49
N LYS A 309 73.68 -44.28 92.23
CA LYS A 309 73.58 -44.90 93.55
C LYS A 309 73.84 -46.40 93.45
N VAL A 310 73.28 -47.08 92.45
CA VAL A 310 73.57 -48.49 92.17
C VAL A 310 75.05 -48.69 91.86
N GLN A 311 75.67 -47.91 90.98
CA GLN A 311 77.08 -48.04 90.63
C GLN A 311 78.04 -47.70 91.77
N THR A 312 77.72 -46.71 92.61
CA THR A 312 78.52 -46.39 93.80
C THR A 312 78.41 -47.48 94.84
N LEU A 313 77.21 -48.05 95.04
CA LEU A 313 77.03 -49.26 95.85
C LEU A 313 77.84 -50.42 95.26
N GLU A 314 77.80 -50.65 93.95
CA GLU A 314 78.60 -51.66 93.26
C GLU A 314 80.12 -51.43 93.41
N ARG A 315 80.59 -50.19 93.25
CA ARG A 315 82.02 -49.82 93.44
C ARG A 315 82.45 -49.89 94.90
N LEU A 316 81.61 -49.50 95.84
CA LEU A 316 81.94 -49.61 97.26
C LEU A 316 82.02 -51.09 97.64
N VAL A 317 81.09 -51.90 97.12
CA VAL A 317 81.17 -53.37 97.17
C VAL A 317 82.50 -53.86 96.58
N ASP A 318 82.97 -53.32 95.44
CA ASP A 318 84.24 -53.73 94.83
C ASP A 318 85.52 -53.16 95.48
N VAL A 319 85.53 -51.93 95.98
CA VAL A 319 86.69 -51.33 96.66
C VAL A 319 86.87 -51.94 98.03
N LEU A 320 85.78 -52.21 98.76
CA LEU A 320 85.87 -52.99 99.99
C LEU A 320 86.40 -54.41 99.70
N ARG A 321 86.07 -54.99 98.53
CA ARG A 321 86.69 -56.25 98.06
C ARG A 321 88.20 -56.09 97.74
N LYS A 322 88.65 -54.96 97.19
CA LYS A 322 90.07 -54.75 96.76
C LYS A 322 91.01 -54.15 97.81
N LYS A 323 90.58 -53.22 98.67
CA LYS A 323 91.45 -52.55 99.68
C LYS A 323 91.85 -53.45 100.85
N VAL A 324 91.21 -54.59 100.99
CA VAL A 324 91.66 -55.64 101.91
C VAL A 324 92.78 -56.51 101.28
N GLY A 325 93.07 -56.35 99.97
CA GLY A 325 93.92 -57.25 99.19
C GLY A 325 95.45 -57.01 99.12
N ALA A 326 96.03 -55.81 99.31
CA ALA A 326 97.51 -55.59 99.27
C ALA A 326 97.88 -54.12 99.62
N GLY A 327 98.90 -53.70 100.39
CA GLY A 327 100.09 -54.33 100.97
C GLY A 327 101.32 -53.38 100.85
N THR A 328 101.66 -52.64 101.92
CA THR A 328 102.95 -51.94 102.23
C THR A 328 103.67 -51.12 101.14
N ILE A 329 103.52 -49.79 101.12
CA ILE A 329 104.49 -48.87 100.46
C ILE A 329 105.34 -48.22 101.54
N ARG A 330 106.54 -48.76 101.74
CA ARG A 330 107.70 -47.97 102.17
C ARG A 330 108.44 -47.59 100.90
N THR A 331 108.69 -46.31 100.71
CA THR A 331 109.76 -45.93 99.81
C THR A 331 110.42 -44.65 100.30
N VAL A 332 111.72 -44.62 100.06
CA VAL A 332 112.73 -43.63 100.43
C VAL A 332 113.41 -43.95 101.76
N ILE A 333 114.69 -44.33 101.63
CA ILE A 333 115.71 -44.56 102.66
C ILE A 333 115.83 -43.32 103.54
#